data_AF-A0AAU2RT76-F1
#
_entry.id   AF-A0AAU2RT76-F1
#
_cell.length_a   1.000
_cell.length_b   1.000
_cell.length_c   1.000
_cell.angle_alpha   90.00
_cell.angle_beta   90.00
_cell.angle_gamma   90.00
#
_symmetry.space_group_name_H-M   'P 1'
#
loop_
_entity.id
_entity.type
_entity.pdbx_description
1 polymer ?
#
loop_
_entity_poly.entity_id
_entity_poly.type
_entity_poly.pdbx_seq_one_letter_code
_entity_poly.pdbx_strand_id
1 'polypeptide(L)'
;MGRRGWNSGDRRWRLTALLGVGAAVLALVVTLLNTLPGDGSTAGTTPDGDKVHGTPATPPGDTAPEVGWGFTHTQFSADVGSGTAVERVEERLGERPLPQIQHIMGWGADNPEPVEGRYDFEEMDRRIDFVRATGGTPVVTLCCAPDWMKGGRSGADKTDWSQAALETAPEPEHFADYAALAATVAKRYPDVRHFIVWNEFKGFWNDAEARWDYEGYTELYNLVFKALKKVDEDIMVGGPYLVMDSVDPRQEQDASTSLKGPWGAMDQRILDAFDYWNKNKAGADFVVVDGSSYTKDDDLIPDEFAATDKFTAVSEWVRERTAGLPLWWAEYYVEPADGDDNRDGWSENRRVAVQASGLMAMAKGGASSGFYWNPEEEKGPECPGCLWSPTDTKDGGESLPMYGLLSRFSEEFPPGTTYETVSVAADDKPNVRVLADDRAVLVVNTLDRKISADIDGSKFDMGAYEVKWLKR
;
A
#
# COMPACT_ATOMS: atom_id res chain seq x y z
N MET A 1 0.62 -16.19 -101.86
CA MET A 1 -0.05 -15.22 -100.97
C MET A 1 0.34 -15.55 -99.53
N GLY A 2 0.89 -14.57 -98.79
CA GLY A 2 0.98 -14.52 -97.32
C GLY A 2 2.04 -15.38 -96.61
N ARG A 3 3.10 -14.73 -96.09
CA ARG A 3 4.12 -15.26 -95.13
C ARG A 3 3.94 -14.59 -93.74
N ARG A 4 4.50 -15.23 -92.70
CA ARG A 4 4.78 -14.79 -91.28
C ARG A 4 3.59 -14.91 -90.31
N GLY A 5 3.74 -15.25 -89.03
CA GLY A 5 4.92 -15.32 -88.17
C GLY A 5 4.65 -16.00 -86.81
N TRP A 6 5.70 -16.02 -85.98
CA TRP A 6 5.95 -16.81 -84.77
C TRP A 6 5.54 -16.08 -83.48
N ASN A 7 5.23 -16.85 -82.42
CA ASN A 7 5.37 -16.56 -80.97
C ASN A 7 4.55 -15.42 -80.34
N SER A 8 3.70 -15.76 -79.34
CA SER A 8 3.68 -15.17 -77.98
C SER A 8 2.34 -15.41 -77.24
N GLY A 9 2.05 -16.65 -76.82
CA GLY A 9 0.84 -16.96 -76.02
C GLY A 9 1.13 -17.46 -74.60
N ASP A 10 2.07 -18.39 -74.46
CA ASP A 10 2.11 -19.24 -73.25
C ASP A 10 2.95 -18.71 -72.09
N ARG A 11 3.60 -17.55 -72.25
CA ARG A 11 4.43 -16.97 -71.18
C ARG A 11 3.65 -16.05 -70.24
N ARG A 12 2.47 -15.56 -70.65
CA ARG A 12 1.62 -14.69 -69.82
C ARG A 12 0.85 -15.47 -68.75
N TRP A 13 0.38 -16.68 -69.05
CA TRP A 13 -0.39 -17.47 -68.07
C TRP A 13 0.46 -18.13 -66.98
N ARG A 14 1.74 -18.43 -67.23
CA ARG A 14 2.64 -19.01 -66.21
C ARG A 14 3.15 -17.98 -65.20
N LEU A 15 3.32 -16.71 -65.61
CA LEU A 15 3.71 -15.62 -64.69
C LEU A 15 2.55 -15.19 -63.79
N THR A 16 1.31 -15.14 -64.31
CA THR A 16 0.12 -14.82 -63.49
C THR A 16 -0.22 -15.93 -62.51
N ALA A 17 0.01 -17.20 -62.87
CA ALA A 17 -0.16 -18.33 -61.96
C ALA A 17 0.91 -18.40 -60.87
N LEU A 18 2.18 -18.06 -61.18
CA LEU A 18 3.27 -18.00 -60.18
C LEU A 18 3.14 -16.79 -59.23
N LEU A 19 2.66 -15.65 -59.74
CA LEU A 19 2.36 -14.47 -58.90
C LEU A 19 1.10 -14.68 -58.04
N GLY A 20 0.09 -15.38 -58.57
CA GLY A 20 -1.12 -15.73 -57.81
C GLY A 20 -0.86 -16.75 -56.71
N VAL A 21 -0.02 -17.77 -56.95
CA VAL A 21 0.42 -18.72 -55.91
C VAL A 21 1.38 -18.07 -54.92
N GLY A 22 2.27 -17.18 -55.38
CA GLY A 22 3.14 -16.39 -54.50
C GLY A 22 2.35 -15.45 -53.58
N ALA A 23 1.35 -14.75 -54.10
CA ALA A 23 0.47 -13.88 -53.32
C ALA A 23 -0.46 -14.67 -52.40
N ALA A 24 -0.95 -15.85 -52.81
CA ALA A 24 -1.76 -16.72 -51.96
C ALA A 24 -0.93 -17.37 -50.84
N VAL A 25 0.33 -17.75 -51.09
CA VAL A 25 1.25 -18.27 -50.07
C VAL A 25 1.72 -17.14 -49.14
N LEU A 26 1.98 -15.93 -49.65
CA LEU A 26 2.30 -14.77 -48.82
C LEU A 26 1.10 -14.35 -47.96
N ALA A 27 -0.10 -14.37 -48.53
CA ALA A 27 -1.34 -14.13 -47.78
C ALA A 27 -1.57 -15.24 -46.77
N LEU A 28 -1.31 -16.51 -47.09
CA LEU A 28 -1.42 -17.60 -46.11
C LEU A 28 -0.37 -17.48 -45.01
N VAL A 29 0.86 -17.06 -45.30
CA VAL A 29 1.93 -16.84 -44.32
C VAL A 29 1.63 -15.62 -43.46
N VAL A 30 1.12 -14.52 -44.02
CA VAL A 30 0.65 -13.34 -43.26
C VAL A 30 -0.58 -13.69 -42.41
N THR A 31 -1.49 -14.53 -42.92
CA THR A 31 -2.64 -15.01 -42.14
C THR A 31 -2.20 -16.00 -41.06
N LEU A 32 -1.25 -16.90 -41.34
CA LEU A 32 -0.68 -17.84 -40.36
C LEU A 32 0.15 -17.13 -39.28
N LEU A 33 0.88 -16.07 -39.63
CA LEU A 33 1.58 -15.19 -38.68
C LEU A 33 0.59 -14.37 -37.84
N ASN A 34 -0.58 -14.00 -38.39
CA ASN A 34 -1.66 -13.32 -37.65
C ASN A 34 -2.64 -14.28 -36.94
N THR A 35 -2.53 -15.59 -37.13
CA THR A 35 -3.34 -16.62 -36.45
C THR A 35 -2.54 -17.48 -35.47
N LEU A 36 -1.24 -17.21 -35.31
CA LEU A 36 -0.56 -17.50 -34.06
C LEU A 36 -1.26 -16.66 -32.97
N PRO A 37 -1.42 -17.16 -31.73
CA PRO A 37 -2.01 -16.35 -30.66
C PRO A 37 -1.17 -15.07 -30.56
N GLY A 38 -1.74 -13.97 -31.04
CA GLY A 38 -1.01 -12.72 -31.18
C GLY A 38 -0.56 -12.26 -29.79
N ASP A 39 0.73 -11.96 -29.66
CA ASP A 39 1.26 -11.23 -28.52
C ASP A 39 0.32 -10.04 -28.27
N GLY A 40 -0.14 -9.89 -27.03
CA GLY A 40 -1.05 -8.80 -26.68
C GLY A 40 -0.46 -7.44 -27.02
N SER A 41 -1.29 -6.40 -27.08
CA SER A 41 -0.85 -5.07 -27.52
C SER A 41 0.31 -4.57 -26.65
N THR A 42 1.37 -4.08 -27.30
CA THR A 42 2.45 -3.33 -26.63
C THR A 42 2.28 -1.82 -26.78
N ALA A 43 1.15 -1.35 -27.30
CA ALA A 43 0.88 0.09 -27.40
C ALA A 43 0.86 0.72 -25.99
N GLY A 44 1.40 1.92 -25.84
CA GLY A 44 1.57 2.58 -24.53
C GLY A 44 2.86 2.19 -23.80
N THR A 45 3.42 1.00 -24.08
CA THR A 45 4.60 0.50 -23.35
C THR A 45 5.95 0.98 -23.91
N THR A 46 6.99 0.93 -23.08
CA THR A 46 8.39 1.22 -23.41
C THR A 46 9.34 0.08 -23.01
N PRO A 47 10.46 -0.17 -23.72
CA PRO A 47 11.49 -1.08 -23.20
C PRO A 47 12.39 -0.41 -22.14
N ASP A 48 12.30 0.91 -22.00
CA ASP A 48 13.17 1.73 -21.13
C ASP A 48 12.64 1.77 -19.68
N GLY A 49 12.27 0.62 -19.12
CA GLY A 49 11.69 0.54 -17.77
C GLY A 49 12.64 1.07 -16.69
N ASP A 50 13.93 0.76 -16.81
CA ASP A 50 14.96 1.11 -15.82
C ASP A 50 15.61 2.48 -16.05
N LYS A 51 15.14 3.23 -17.06
CA LYS A 51 15.59 4.60 -17.31
C LYS A 51 15.02 5.51 -16.23
N VAL A 52 15.91 6.25 -15.57
CA VAL A 52 15.56 7.22 -14.52
C VAL A 52 14.44 8.15 -14.98
N HIS A 53 13.38 8.24 -14.17
CA HIS A 53 12.25 9.15 -14.39
C HIS A 53 12.42 10.48 -13.67
N GLY A 54 12.09 11.56 -14.37
CA GLY A 54 12.07 12.92 -13.82
C GLY A 54 13.44 13.42 -13.35
N THR A 55 13.43 14.26 -12.31
CA THR A 55 14.64 14.70 -11.60
C THR A 55 14.56 14.16 -10.17
N PRO A 56 15.23 13.04 -9.87
CA PRO A 56 15.22 12.45 -8.54
C PRO A 56 15.60 13.47 -7.46
N ALA A 57 14.85 13.47 -6.35
CA ALA A 57 15.25 14.22 -5.17
C ALA A 57 16.56 13.67 -4.61
N THR A 58 17.36 14.49 -3.93
CA THR A 58 18.53 13.98 -3.20
C THR A 58 18.05 13.42 -1.86
N PRO A 59 18.14 12.10 -1.60
CA PRO A 59 17.76 11.56 -0.32
C PRO A 59 18.62 12.14 0.81
N PRO A 60 18.12 12.21 2.05
CA PRO A 60 18.95 12.56 3.20
C PRO A 60 20.17 11.63 3.29
N GLY A 61 21.33 12.19 3.65
CA GLY A 61 22.61 11.45 3.70
C GLY A 61 22.63 10.27 4.69
N ASP A 62 21.77 10.31 5.71
CA ASP A 62 21.53 9.21 6.66
C ASP A 62 20.08 8.73 6.48
N THR A 63 19.78 8.03 5.38
CA THR A 63 18.45 7.43 5.18
C THR A 63 18.26 6.32 6.23
N ALA A 64 17.25 6.44 7.08
CA ALA A 64 16.91 5.48 8.12
C ALA A 64 15.62 4.71 7.76
N PRO A 65 15.41 3.50 8.29
CA PRO A 65 14.17 2.76 8.07
C PRO A 65 12.95 3.40 8.74
N GLU A 66 13.09 4.41 9.60
CA GLU A 66 11.94 5.08 10.22
C GLU A 66 11.53 6.32 9.43
N VAL A 67 10.34 6.32 8.83
CA VAL A 67 9.83 7.45 8.02
C VAL A 67 8.72 8.24 8.70
N GLY A 68 8.16 7.72 9.80
CA GLY A 68 7.12 8.38 10.58
C GLY A 68 5.71 8.08 10.08
N TRP A 69 4.82 9.06 10.24
CA TRP A 69 3.38 8.86 10.06
C TRP A 69 2.92 9.54 8.77
N GLY A 70 2.28 8.77 7.89
CA GLY A 70 1.86 9.24 6.58
C GLY A 70 0.68 8.47 6.04
N PHE A 71 0.61 8.32 4.72
CA PHE A 71 -0.56 7.74 4.07
C PHE A 71 -0.20 6.96 2.82
N THR A 72 -1.13 6.12 2.39
CA THR A 72 -1.04 5.30 1.19
C THR A 72 -1.96 5.86 0.12
N HIS A 73 -1.41 6.17 -1.04
CA HIS A 73 -2.21 6.53 -2.20
C HIS A 73 -2.96 5.31 -2.73
N THR A 74 -4.17 5.57 -3.19
CA THR A 74 -5.07 4.55 -3.76
C THR A 74 -5.44 4.96 -5.18
N GLN A 75 -6.54 4.41 -5.71
CA GLN A 75 -7.07 4.73 -7.04
C GLN A 75 -7.32 6.22 -7.21
N PHE A 76 -7.62 6.93 -6.12
CA PHE A 76 -7.92 8.35 -6.09
C PHE A 76 -6.90 9.09 -5.21
N SER A 77 -6.44 10.22 -5.73
CA SER A 77 -5.54 11.12 -5.03
C SER A 77 -5.38 12.44 -5.76
N ALA A 78 -4.80 13.39 -5.03
CA ALA A 78 -4.53 14.73 -5.50
C ALA A 78 -3.40 14.86 -6.55
N ASP A 79 -2.99 13.79 -7.23
CA ASP A 79 -2.13 13.85 -8.43
C ASP A 79 -2.94 13.95 -9.73
N VAL A 80 -4.27 13.76 -9.66
CA VAL A 80 -5.23 13.90 -10.75
C VAL A 80 -6.34 14.86 -10.34
N GLY A 81 -7.02 15.49 -11.31
CA GLY A 81 -8.21 16.32 -11.08
C GLY A 81 -8.03 17.76 -11.53
N SER A 82 -8.77 18.67 -10.88
CA SER A 82 -8.67 20.10 -11.16
C SER A 82 -7.33 20.65 -10.68
N GLY A 83 -6.59 21.34 -11.56
CA GLY A 83 -5.27 21.89 -11.20
C GLY A 83 -5.28 22.78 -9.95
N THR A 84 -6.35 23.56 -9.71
CA THR A 84 -6.48 24.40 -8.50
C THR A 84 -6.79 23.60 -7.22
N ALA A 85 -7.39 22.41 -7.35
CA ALA A 85 -7.60 21.50 -6.21
C ALA A 85 -6.31 20.73 -5.89
N VAL A 86 -5.64 20.22 -6.92
CA VAL A 86 -4.33 19.57 -6.83
C VAL A 86 -3.31 20.50 -6.18
N GLU A 87 -3.13 21.73 -6.70
CA GLU A 87 -2.19 22.73 -6.17
C GLU A 87 -2.47 23.03 -4.68
N ARG A 88 -3.74 23.03 -4.25
CA ARG A 88 -4.12 23.25 -2.85
C ARG A 88 -3.66 22.12 -1.93
N VAL A 89 -3.72 20.88 -2.40
CA VAL A 89 -3.20 19.73 -1.65
C VAL A 89 -1.67 19.73 -1.68
N GLU A 90 -1.06 20.03 -2.84
CA GLU A 90 0.38 20.12 -2.99
C GLU A 90 1.00 21.16 -2.04
N GLU A 91 0.46 22.39 -2.03
CA GLU A 91 0.91 23.47 -1.14
C GLU A 91 0.85 23.03 0.33
N ARG A 92 -0.27 22.40 0.73
CA ARG A 92 -0.49 21.98 2.11
C ARG A 92 0.46 20.86 2.54
N LEU A 93 0.67 19.86 1.69
CA LEU A 93 1.67 18.81 1.95
C LEU A 93 3.09 19.38 1.92
N GLY A 94 3.36 20.38 1.08
CA GLY A 94 4.65 21.09 1.04
C GLY A 94 4.97 21.88 2.30
N GLU A 95 3.98 22.36 3.04
CA GLU A 95 4.19 22.99 4.37
C GLU A 95 4.64 21.97 5.42
N ARG A 96 4.14 20.74 5.33
CA ARG A 96 4.39 19.64 6.28
C ARG A 96 4.51 18.32 5.54
N PRO A 97 5.69 18.02 4.97
CA PRO A 97 5.86 16.82 4.17
C PRO A 97 5.64 15.55 4.98
N LEU A 98 4.92 14.59 4.39
CA LEU A 98 4.63 13.28 4.98
C LEU A 98 5.22 12.16 4.11
N PRO A 99 5.53 10.99 4.69
CA PRO A 99 5.83 9.81 3.90
C PRO A 99 4.58 9.33 3.15
N GLN A 100 4.77 8.89 1.91
CA GLN A 100 3.69 8.60 0.95
C GLN A 100 3.96 7.26 0.27
N ILE A 101 3.06 6.28 0.44
CA ILE A 101 3.14 4.95 -0.17
C ILE A 101 2.42 4.93 -1.52
N GLN A 102 3.05 4.29 -2.53
CA GLN A 102 2.40 3.88 -3.77
C GLN A 102 2.65 2.40 -4.07
N HIS A 103 1.61 1.70 -4.51
CA HIS A 103 1.70 0.35 -5.06
C HIS A 103 2.19 0.38 -6.51
N ILE A 104 3.04 -0.55 -6.93
CA ILE A 104 3.51 -0.58 -8.33
C ILE A 104 2.43 -1.01 -9.34
N MET A 105 1.35 -1.62 -8.86
CA MET A 105 0.22 -2.10 -9.66
C MET A 105 -1.04 -2.15 -8.79
N GLY A 106 -2.19 -1.80 -9.37
CA GLY A 106 -3.43 -1.65 -8.61
C GLY A 106 -3.43 -0.36 -7.78
N TRP A 107 -4.55 -0.07 -7.13
CA TRP A 107 -4.70 1.08 -6.23
C TRP A 107 -4.06 2.38 -6.77
N GLY A 108 -4.37 2.72 -8.02
CA GLY A 108 -3.92 3.95 -8.68
C GLY A 108 -2.74 3.81 -9.63
N ALA A 109 -2.10 2.64 -9.72
CA ALA A 109 -1.09 2.34 -10.73
C ALA A 109 -1.57 1.28 -11.74
N ASP A 110 -1.17 1.47 -12.99
CA ASP A 110 -1.41 0.52 -14.08
C ASP A 110 -0.56 -0.77 -13.94
N ASN A 111 -0.70 -1.71 -14.88
CA ASN A 111 0.18 -2.88 -14.93
C ASN A 111 1.60 -2.43 -15.35
N PRO A 112 2.63 -2.56 -14.48
CA PRO A 112 3.95 -1.99 -14.71
C PRO A 112 4.72 -2.70 -15.81
N GLU A 113 4.35 -3.92 -16.18
CA GLU A 113 4.99 -4.71 -17.22
C GLU A 113 3.96 -5.58 -17.97
N PRO A 114 3.05 -4.99 -18.77
CA PRO A 114 1.94 -5.75 -19.37
C PRO A 114 2.39 -6.86 -20.34
N VAL A 115 3.60 -6.73 -20.87
CA VAL A 115 4.30 -7.74 -21.68
C VAL A 115 5.72 -7.83 -21.15
N GLU A 116 6.28 -9.03 -21.04
CA GLU A 116 7.67 -9.23 -20.59
C GLU A 116 8.66 -8.27 -21.30
N GLY A 117 9.39 -7.49 -20.52
CA GLY A 117 10.35 -6.48 -20.98
C GLY A 117 9.73 -5.22 -21.58
N ARG A 118 8.42 -5.00 -21.43
CA ARG A 118 7.67 -3.84 -21.93
C ARG A 118 6.88 -3.22 -20.79
N TYR A 119 7.27 -2.02 -20.41
CA TYR A 119 6.82 -1.36 -19.19
C TYR A 119 5.81 -0.25 -19.46
N ASP A 120 4.89 -0.06 -18.54
CA ASP A 120 4.00 1.09 -18.47
C ASP A 120 4.05 1.68 -17.06
N PHE A 121 4.70 2.83 -16.93
CA PHE A 121 4.91 3.50 -15.64
C PHE A 121 4.24 4.87 -15.60
N GLU A 122 3.33 5.21 -16.53
CA GLU A 122 2.77 6.58 -16.62
C GLU A 122 2.12 7.04 -15.31
N GLU A 123 1.31 6.19 -14.68
CA GLU A 123 0.65 6.52 -13.41
C GLU A 123 1.62 6.53 -12.23
N MET A 124 2.59 5.61 -12.22
CA MET A 124 3.63 5.55 -11.21
C MET A 124 4.55 6.79 -11.28
N ASP A 125 4.90 7.22 -12.49
CA ASP A 125 5.70 8.41 -12.78
C ASP A 125 5.01 9.67 -12.26
N ARG A 126 3.73 9.83 -12.59
CA ARG A 126 2.91 10.96 -12.10
C ARG A 126 2.85 10.97 -10.57
N ARG A 127 2.63 9.80 -9.96
CA ARG A 127 2.58 9.67 -8.50
C ARG A 127 3.88 10.08 -7.84
N ILE A 128 5.01 9.56 -8.31
CA ILE A 128 6.32 9.88 -7.75
C ILE A 128 6.64 11.37 -7.94
N ASP A 129 6.25 11.98 -9.07
CA ASP A 129 6.40 13.41 -9.27
C ASP A 129 5.54 14.24 -8.30
N PHE A 130 4.33 13.81 -7.96
CA PHE A 130 3.52 14.44 -6.90
C PHE A 130 4.19 14.33 -5.53
N VAL A 131 4.72 13.15 -5.15
CA VAL A 131 5.43 12.98 -3.87
C VAL A 131 6.66 13.89 -3.82
N ARG A 132 7.39 14.03 -4.93
CA ARG A 132 8.53 14.97 -5.04
C ARG A 132 8.09 16.42 -4.92
N ALA A 133 7.01 16.82 -5.58
CA ALA A 133 6.48 18.19 -5.55
C ALA A 133 6.06 18.62 -4.13
N THR A 134 5.53 17.67 -3.36
CA THR A 134 5.14 17.88 -1.96
C THR A 134 6.30 17.77 -0.97
N GLY A 135 7.51 17.42 -1.43
CA GLY A 135 8.67 17.17 -0.57
C GLY A 135 8.53 15.94 0.32
N GLY A 136 7.55 15.07 0.04
CA GLY A 136 7.29 13.86 0.82
C GLY A 136 8.40 12.82 0.69
N THR A 137 8.38 11.83 1.60
CA THR A 137 9.27 10.66 1.49
C THR A 137 8.56 9.56 0.69
N PRO A 138 9.03 9.23 -0.52
CA PRO A 138 8.37 8.21 -1.32
C PRO A 138 8.70 6.81 -0.82
N VAL A 139 7.65 6.00 -0.68
CA VAL A 139 7.72 4.58 -0.31
C VAL A 139 6.99 3.79 -1.39
N VAL A 140 7.55 2.64 -1.78
CA VAL A 140 6.93 1.79 -2.82
C VAL A 140 6.57 0.42 -2.26
N THR A 141 5.30 0.05 -2.39
CA THR A 141 4.83 -1.32 -2.16
C THR A 141 4.93 -2.11 -3.46
N LEU A 142 5.76 -3.16 -3.46
CA LEU A 142 5.94 -4.09 -4.56
C LEU A 142 4.83 -5.13 -4.52
N CYS A 143 3.62 -4.71 -4.86
CA CYS A 143 2.41 -5.52 -4.83
C CYS A 143 1.75 -5.61 -6.18
N CYS A 144 0.99 -6.69 -6.30
CA CYS A 144 0.37 -7.25 -7.48
C CYS A 144 1.45 -7.64 -8.49
N ALA A 145 1.06 -8.55 -9.38
CA ALA A 145 1.93 -9.07 -10.41
C ALA A 145 1.30 -8.82 -11.78
N PRO A 146 2.13 -8.45 -12.79
CA PRO A 146 1.71 -8.50 -14.18
C PRO A 146 1.04 -9.82 -14.53
N ASP A 147 0.00 -9.78 -15.36
CA ASP A 147 -0.80 -10.96 -15.72
C ASP A 147 0.01 -12.15 -16.21
N TRP A 148 1.05 -11.90 -17.01
CA TRP A 148 1.88 -12.98 -17.55
C TRP A 148 2.70 -13.71 -16.49
N MET A 149 2.95 -13.12 -15.31
CA MET A 149 3.65 -13.76 -14.19
C MET A 149 2.74 -14.66 -13.33
N LYS A 150 1.42 -14.59 -13.54
CA LYS A 150 0.38 -15.26 -12.71
C LYS A 150 -0.59 -16.11 -13.56
N GLY A 151 -0.12 -16.62 -14.70
CA GLY A 151 -0.92 -17.45 -15.62
C GLY A 151 -1.95 -16.70 -16.49
N GLY A 152 -1.98 -15.37 -16.41
CA GLY A 152 -2.84 -14.50 -17.21
C GLY A 152 -2.29 -14.20 -18.61
N ARG A 153 -3.06 -13.45 -19.40
CA ARG A 153 -2.67 -13.12 -20.79
C ARG A 153 -1.78 -11.88 -20.82
N SER A 154 -0.65 -11.99 -21.50
CA SER A 154 0.21 -10.85 -21.86
C SER A 154 -0.53 -9.83 -22.74
N GLY A 155 -0.31 -8.54 -22.50
CA GLY A 155 -0.80 -7.41 -23.31
C GLY A 155 -1.32 -6.23 -22.49
N ALA A 156 -0.99 -5.00 -22.90
CA ALA A 156 -1.52 -3.77 -22.29
C ALA A 156 -3.05 -3.67 -22.40
N ASP A 157 -3.66 -4.31 -23.40
CA ASP A 157 -5.11 -4.39 -23.61
C ASP A 157 -5.73 -5.68 -23.01
N LYS A 158 -5.00 -6.36 -22.12
CA LYS A 158 -5.36 -7.68 -21.58
C LYS A 158 -5.28 -7.79 -20.06
N THR A 159 -4.79 -6.77 -19.37
CA THR A 159 -4.73 -6.73 -17.90
C THR A 159 -6.07 -7.05 -17.27
N ASP A 160 -6.10 -8.03 -16.36
CA ASP A 160 -7.28 -8.36 -15.58
C ASP A 160 -7.28 -7.56 -14.27
N TRP A 161 -8.20 -6.60 -14.20
CA TRP A 161 -8.40 -5.70 -13.06
C TRP A 161 -9.38 -6.24 -12.02
N SER A 162 -9.83 -7.49 -12.14
CA SER A 162 -10.65 -8.10 -11.10
C SER A 162 -9.86 -8.24 -9.80
N GLN A 163 -10.56 -8.16 -8.67
CA GLN A 163 -9.97 -8.37 -7.35
C GLN A 163 -9.22 -9.70 -7.28
N ALA A 164 -9.82 -10.79 -7.78
CA ALA A 164 -9.18 -12.11 -7.81
C ALA A 164 -7.83 -12.09 -8.55
N ALA A 165 -7.75 -11.38 -9.68
CA ALA A 165 -6.49 -11.26 -10.41
C ALA A 165 -5.47 -10.41 -9.64
N LEU A 166 -5.87 -9.27 -9.06
CA LEU A 166 -4.98 -8.43 -8.24
C LEU A 166 -4.44 -9.19 -7.02
N GLU A 167 -5.25 -10.04 -6.41
CA GLU A 167 -4.89 -10.82 -5.22
C GLU A 167 -4.17 -12.14 -5.54
N THR A 168 -3.84 -12.41 -6.81
CA THR A 168 -3.08 -13.60 -7.19
C THR A 168 -1.57 -13.32 -7.17
N ALA A 169 -0.81 -14.18 -6.48
CA ALA A 169 0.65 -14.13 -6.43
C ALA A 169 1.28 -14.56 -7.77
N PRO A 170 2.51 -14.12 -8.08
CA PRO A 170 3.25 -14.71 -9.19
C PRO A 170 3.38 -16.22 -9.00
N GLU A 171 3.39 -16.97 -10.10
CA GLU A 171 3.73 -18.39 -10.05
C GLU A 171 5.22 -18.54 -9.64
N PRO A 172 5.62 -19.62 -8.94
CA PRO A 172 7.00 -19.78 -8.46
C PRO A 172 8.07 -19.67 -9.54
N GLU A 173 7.77 -20.13 -10.76
CA GLU A 173 8.64 -19.95 -11.94
C GLU A 173 8.94 -18.49 -12.30
N HIS A 174 8.07 -17.55 -11.88
CA HIS A 174 8.16 -16.12 -12.15
C HIS A 174 8.64 -15.28 -10.95
N PHE A 175 9.02 -15.89 -9.81
CA PHE A 175 9.57 -15.12 -8.69
C PHE A 175 10.86 -14.36 -9.04
N ALA A 176 11.70 -14.95 -9.89
CA ALA A 176 12.91 -14.27 -10.37
C ALA A 176 12.58 -13.09 -11.29
N ASP A 177 11.54 -13.22 -12.11
CA ASP A 177 11.06 -12.15 -12.98
C ASP A 177 10.45 -11.01 -12.17
N TYR A 178 9.66 -11.32 -11.14
CA TYR A 178 9.15 -10.31 -10.20
C TYR A 178 10.26 -9.56 -9.47
N ALA A 179 11.30 -10.27 -9.03
CA ALA A 179 12.48 -9.64 -8.43
C ALA A 179 13.25 -8.74 -9.43
N ALA A 180 13.26 -9.09 -10.72
CA ALA A 180 13.81 -8.24 -11.77
C ALA A 180 12.97 -6.98 -11.98
N LEU A 181 11.64 -7.09 -11.97
CA LEU A 181 10.73 -5.94 -12.02
C LEU A 181 10.94 -5.00 -10.82
N ALA A 182 11.08 -5.53 -9.60
CA ALA A 182 11.40 -4.73 -8.42
C ALA A 182 12.72 -3.94 -8.59
N ALA A 183 13.76 -4.57 -9.14
CA ALA A 183 15.01 -3.89 -9.46
C ALA A 183 14.86 -2.83 -10.56
N THR A 184 13.98 -3.07 -11.55
CA THR A 184 13.64 -2.07 -12.58
C THR A 184 13.00 -0.84 -11.95
N VAL A 185 12.03 -1.01 -11.06
CA VAL A 185 11.37 0.09 -10.33
C VAL A 185 12.39 0.89 -9.50
N ALA A 186 13.28 0.22 -8.77
CA ALA A 186 14.31 0.89 -7.97
C ALA A 186 15.31 1.69 -8.80
N LYS A 187 15.67 1.24 -10.00
CA LYS A 187 16.52 2.00 -10.93
C LYS A 187 15.81 3.19 -11.56
N ARG A 188 14.51 3.04 -11.84
CA ARG A 188 13.67 4.11 -12.40
C ARG A 188 13.52 5.27 -11.44
N TYR A 189 13.37 4.98 -10.15
CA TYR A 189 13.19 5.98 -9.08
C TYR A 189 14.30 5.88 -8.02
N PRO A 190 15.53 6.34 -8.33
CA PRO A 190 16.68 6.16 -7.44
C PRO A 190 16.58 6.95 -6.11
N ASP A 191 15.64 7.89 -6.02
CA ASP A 191 15.31 8.64 -4.80
C ASP A 191 14.30 7.93 -3.90
N VAL A 192 13.66 6.85 -4.38
CA VAL A 192 12.89 5.94 -3.52
C VAL A 192 13.87 5.04 -2.79
N ARG A 193 13.91 5.17 -1.47
CA ARG A 193 14.79 4.35 -0.60
C ARG A 193 14.06 3.27 0.16
N HIS A 194 12.73 3.29 0.22
CA HIS A 194 11.95 2.37 1.05
C HIS A 194 11.01 1.53 0.20
N PHE A 195 11.18 0.21 0.29
CA PHE A 195 10.38 -0.75 -0.45
C PHE A 195 9.73 -1.74 0.52
N ILE A 196 8.42 -1.93 0.37
CA ILE A 196 7.67 -2.96 1.07
C ILE A 196 7.44 -4.11 0.08
N VAL A 197 7.79 -5.33 0.48
CA VAL A 197 7.72 -6.48 -0.43
C VAL A 197 6.38 -7.19 -0.29
N TRP A 198 5.62 -7.18 -1.40
CA TRP A 198 4.26 -7.71 -1.51
C TRP A 198 3.23 -6.97 -0.65
N ASN A 199 2.00 -7.49 -0.61
CA ASN A 199 0.91 -6.97 0.20
C ASN A 199 0.10 -8.13 0.78
N GLU A 200 -0.03 -8.18 2.11
CA GLU A 200 -0.99 -9.02 2.85
C GLU A 200 -0.96 -10.52 2.54
N PHE A 201 0.18 -11.05 2.05
CA PHE A 201 0.27 -12.44 1.58
C PHE A 201 -0.79 -12.81 0.53
N LYS A 202 -1.37 -11.82 -0.17
CA LYS A 202 -2.38 -12.05 -1.21
C LYS A 202 -1.87 -13.10 -2.21
N GLY A 203 -2.65 -14.16 -2.41
CA GLY A 203 -2.31 -15.27 -3.30
C GLY A 203 -1.44 -16.37 -2.71
N PHE A 204 -1.00 -16.26 -1.45
CA PHE A 204 -0.20 -17.28 -0.74
C PHE A 204 -1.04 -18.12 0.24
N TRP A 205 -2.37 -18.21 0.07
CA TRP A 205 -3.18 -19.12 0.88
C TRP A 205 -3.13 -20.54 0.30
N ASN A 206 -2.81 -21.54 1.12
CA ASN A 206 -2.84 -22.95 0.74
C ASN A 206 -4.11 -23.63 1.28
N ASP A 207 -5.10 -23.82 0.38
CA ASP A 207 -6.38 -24.46 0.73
C ASP A 207 -6.25 -25.91 1.21
N ALA A 208 -5.28 -26.66 0.69
CA ALA A 208 -5.10 -28.06 1.05
C ALA A 208 -4.56 -28.23 2.48
N GLU A 209 -3.75 -27.29 2.94
CA GLU A 209 -3.15 -27.27 4.27
C GLU A 209 -3.86 -26.34 5.25
N ALA A 210 -4.83 -25.54 4.77
CA ALA A 210 -5.56 -24.53 5.52
C ALA A 210 -4.64 -23.57 6.31
N ARG A 211 -3.54 -23.14 5.66
CA ARG A 211 -2.56 -22.19 6.19
C ARG A 211 -1.96 -21.34 5.07
N TRP A 212 -1.25 -20.28 5.46
CA TRP A 212 -0.39 -19.52 4.56
C TRP A 212 0.79 -20.36 4.05
N ASP A 213 1.09 -20.26 2.75
CA ASP A 213 2.34 -20.67 2.10
C ASP A 213 3.43 -19.63 2.40
N TYR A 214 3.83 -19.58 3.66
CA TYR A 214 4.91 -18.72 4.13
C TYR A 214 6.27 -19.14 3.54
N GLU A 215 6.41 -20.37 3.02
CA GLU A 215 7.58 -20.84 2.30
C GLU A 215 7.72 -20.15 0.95
N GLY A 216 6.67 -20.20 0.13
CA GLY A 216 6.61 -19.53 -1.17
C GLY A 216 6.79 -18.02 -1.05
N TYR A 217 6.08 -17.39 -0.10
CA TYR A 217 6.27 -15.95 0.16
C TYR A 217 7.72 -15.62 0.54
N THR A 218 8.32 -16.41 1.43
CA THR A 218 9.70 -16.14 1.88
C THR A 218 10.70 -16.32 0.75
N GLU A 219 10.46 -17.23 -0.19
CA GLU A 219 11.28 -17.37 -1.40
C GLU A 219 11.20 -16.12 -2.29
N LEU A 220 9.98 -15.66 -2.62
CA LEU A 220 9.75 -14.41 -3.35
C LEU A 220 10.43 -13.23 -2.66
N TYR A 221 10.18 -13.07 -1.36
CA TYR A 221 10.76 -12.01 -0.54
C TYR A 221 12.28 -11.99 -0.61
N ASN A 222 12.92 -13.16 -0.48
CA ASN A 222 14.37 -13.29 -0.50
C ASN A 222 14.99 -12.97 -1.86
N LEU A 223 14.28 -13.24 -2.96
CA LEU A 223 14.72 -12.86 -4.31
C LEU A 223 14.62 -11.35 -4.51
N VAL A 224 13.49 -10.75 -4.12
CA VAL A 224 13.27 -9.29 -4.19
C VAL A 224 14.30 -8.53 -3.34
N PHE A 225 14.50 -8.95 -2.07
CA PHE A 225 15.48 -8.34 -1.16
C PHE A 225 16.88 -8.29 -1.80
N LYS A 226 17.34 -9.43 -2.34
CA LYS A 226 18.66 -9.51 -2.98
C LYS A 226 18.74 -8.67 -4.25
N ALA A 227 17.65 -8.60 -5.03
CA ALA A 227 17.61 -7.80 -6.24
C ALA A 227 17.69 -6.29 -5.93
N LEU A 228 16.95 -5.81 -4.93
CA LEU A 228 16.99 -4.42 -4.48
C LEU A 228 18.36 -4.05 -3.91
N LYS A 229 18.90 -4.84 -2.99
CA LYS A 229 20.24 -4.58 -2.40
C LYS A 229 21.37 -4.61 -3.44
N LYS A 230 21.18 -5.29 -4.57
CA LYS A 230 22.12 -5.28 -5.70
C LYS A 230 22.04 -3.99 -6.52
N VAL A 231 20.88 -3.32 -6.56
CA VAL A 231 20.74 -2.00 -7.19
C VAL A 231 21.47 -0.95 -6.37
N ASP A 232 21.21 -0.92 -5.06
CA ASP A 232 21.85 -0.04 -4.10
C ASP A 232 21.75 -0.67 -2.69
N GLU A 233 22.87 -0.75 -1.97
CA GLU A 233 22.92 -1.35 -0.63
C GLU A 233 22.14 -0.51 0.41
N ASP A 234 21.98 0.79 0.14
CA ASP A 234 21.26 1.76 0.99
C ASP A 234 19.74 1.69 0.83
N ILE A 235 19.21 0.89 -0.10
CA ILE A 235 17.76 0.65 -0.21
C ILE A 235 17.28 -0.12 1.02
N MET A 236 16.28 0.42 1.71
CA MET A 236 15.60 -0.18 2.84
C MET A 236 14.47 -1.09 2.35
N VAL A 237 14.49 -2.35 2.79
CA VAL A 237 13.52 -3.38 2.39
C VAL A 237 12.77 -3.89 3.61
N GLY A 238 11.44 -3.85 3.55
CA GLY A 238 10.54 -4.28 4.62
C GLY A 238 9.59 -5.40 4.20
N GLY A 239 9.17 -6.18 5.19
CA GLY A 239 8.18 -7.25 5.11
C GLY A 239 7.83 -7.77 6.51
N PRO A 240 6.92 -8.73 6.67
CA PRO A 240 6.24 -9.48 5.61
C PRO A 240 4.93 -8.84 5.11
N TYR A 241 4.50 -7.71 5.69
CA TYR A 241 3.20 -7.07 5.42
C TYR A 241 2.05 -8.06 5.60
N LEU A 242 1.96 -8.66 6.80
CA LEU A 242 0.93 -9.63 7.15
C LEU A 242 -0.24 -8.95 7.86
N VAL A 243 -1.47 -9.35 7.48
CA VAL A 243 -2.71 -8.90 8.14
C VAL A 243 -2.75 -9.49 9.54
N MET A 244 -2.56 -8.66 10.56
CA MET A 244 -2.55 -9.07 11.97
C MET A 244 -3.97 -9.10 12.55
N ASP A 245 -4.82 -9.93 11.94
CA ASP A 245 -6.20 -10.11 12.36
C ASP A 245 -6.36 -10.92 13.65
N SER A 246 -7.40 -10.54 14.39
CA SER A 246 -7.86 -11.23 15.57
C SER A 246 -9.20 -11.92 15.34
N VAL A 247 -9.47 -12.94 16.13
CA VAL A 247 -10.71 -13.69 16.16
C VAL A 247 -11.43 -13.48 17.48
N ASP A 248 -12.74 -13.72 17.49
CA ASP A 248 -13.55 -13.66 18.71
C ASP A 248 -12.93 -14.50 19.85
N PRO A 249 -12.93 -14.02 21.10
CA PRO A 249 -12.31 -14.70 22.24
C PRO A 249 -12.93 -16.06 22.57
N ARG A 250 -14.11 -16.39 22.03
CA ARG A 250 -14.78 -17.70 22.15
C ARG A 250 -14.32 -18.70 21.09
N GLN A 251 -13.64 -18.25 20.03
CA GLN A 251 -13.09 -19.14 19.02
C GLN A 251 -11.91 -19.93 19.62
N GLU A 252 -11.97 -21.26 19.53
CA GLU A 252 -10.87 -22.13 19.99
C GLU A 252 -9.96 -22.57 18.84
N GLN A 253 -10.54 -22.78 17.65
CA GLN A 253 -9.80 -23.21 16.47
C GLN A 253 -8.93 -22.06 15.95
N ASP A 254 -7.66 -22.33 15.66
CA ASP A 254 -6.68 -21.39 15.09
C ASP A 254 -6.51 -20.09 15.90
N ALA A 255 -7.06 -20.00 17.11
CA ALA A 255 -6.93 -18.86 18.00
C ALA A 255 -5.64 -18.99 18.82
N SER A 256 -4.82 -17.94 18.81
CA SER A 256 -3.58 -17.91 19.57
C SER A 256 -3.86 -18.00 21.07
N THR A 257 -3.14 -18.91 21.73
CA THR A 257 -3.20 -19.02 23.19
C THR A 257 -2.25 -18.05 23.90
N SER A 258 -1.27 -17.49 23.16
CA SER A 258 -0.18 -16.67 23.69
C SER A 258 -0.35 -15.18 23.40
N LEU A 259 -0.93 -14.80 22.25
CA LEU A 259 -1.20 -13.40 21.90
C LEU A 259 -2.71 -13.16 21.82
N LYS A 260 -3.26 -12.64 22.92
CA LYS A 260 -4.69 -12.36 23.08
C LYS A 260 -4.94 -11.30 24.16
N GLY A 261 -6.11 -10.68 24.12
CA GLY A 261 -6.58 -9.71 25.09
C GLY A 261 -8.10 -9.56 25.09
N PRO A 262 -8.64 -8.51 25.72
CA PRO A 262 -10.07 -8.18 25.64
C PRO A 262 -10.58 -8.00 24.20
N TRP A 263 -9.68 -7.65 23.27
CA TRP A 263 -9.92 -7.47 21.83
C TRP A 263 -9.99 -8.78 21.02
N GLY A 264 -9.88 -9.94 21.68
CA GLY A 264 -9.87 -11.25 21.04
C GLY A 264 -8.51 -11.95 21.09
N ALA A 265 -8.31 -12.92 20.22
CA ALA A 265 -7.05 -13.66 20.09
C ALA A 265 -6.53 -13.55 18.66
N MET A 266 -5.21 -13.49 18.47
CA MET A 266 -4.65 -13.50 17.11
C MET A 266 -4.94 -14.80 16.38
N ASP A 267 -5.07 -14.76 15.06
CA ASP A 267 -5.02 -15.98 14.24
C ASP A 267 -3.61 -16.59 14.32
N GLN A 268 -3.51 -17.82 14.83
CA GLN A 268 -2.26 -18.52 15.03
C GLN A 268 -1.53 -18.77 13.70
N ARG A 269 -2.25 -18.93 12.59
CA ARG A 269 -1.65 -19.21 11.27
C ARG A 269 -0.88 -18.00 10.74
N ILE A 270 -1.33 -16.79 11.09
CA ILE A 270 -0.63 -15.54 10.78
C ILE A 270 0.65 -15.44 11.61
N LEU A 271 0.59 -15.78 12.90
CA LEU A 271 1.78 -15.79 13.77
C LEU A 271 2.81 -16.83 13.29
N ASP A 272 2.36 -18.00 12.87
CA ASP A 272 3.22 -19.05 12.32
C ASP A 272 3.91 -18.60 11.01
N ALA A 273 3.16 -17.90 10.13
CA ALA A 273 3.72 -17.30 8.92
C ALA A 273 4.77 -16.24 9.22
N PHE A 274 4.48 -15.35 10.18
CA PHE A 274 5.42 -14.33 10.64
C PHE A 274 6.71 -14.95 11.19
N ASP A 275 6.58 -15.93 12.11
CA ASP A 275 7.73 -16.60 12.73
C ASP A 275 8.57 -17.34 11.69
N TYR A 276 7.94 -17.98 10.69
CA TYR A 276 8.67 -18.61 9.60
C TYR A 276 9.44 -17.60 8.76
N TRP A 277 8.80 -16.53 8.28
CA TRP A 277 9.48 -15.49 7.50
C TRP A 277 10.63 -14.87 8.30
N ASN A 278 10.37 -14.50 9.56
CA ASN A 278 11.36 -13.84 10.41
C ASN A 278 12.62 -14.70 10.61
N LYS A 279 12.45 -16.03 10.69
CA LYS A 279 13.53 -16.99 10.81
C LYS A 279 14.30 -17.24 9.49
N ASN A 280 13.61 -17.22 8.35
CA ASN A 280 14.13 -17.70 7.07
C ASN A 280 14.43 -16.59 6.03
N LYS A 281 14.13 -15.33 6.35
CA LYS A 281 14.43 -14.18 5.50
C LYS A 281 15.93 -13.98 5.28
N ALA A 282 16.31 -13.51 4.09
CA ALA A 282 17.68 -13.20 3.68
C ALA A 282 18.23 -11.94 4.37
N GLY A 283 17.34 -11.04 4.78
CA GLY A 283 17.60 -9.79 5.48
C GLY A 283 16.30 -9.00 5.58
N ALA A 284 16.28 -7.92 6.36
CA ALA A 284 15.23 -6.91 6.40
C ALA A 284 15.80 -5.66 7.08
N ASP A 285 15.40 -4.48 6.64
CA ASP A 285 15.79 -3.21 7.25
C ASP A 285 14.70 -2.67 8.19
N PHE A 286 13.45 -3.10 7.98
CA PHE A 286 12.31 -2.87 8.87
C PHE A 286 11.30 -4.02 8.75
N VAL A 287 10.40 -4.13 9.73
CA VAL A 287 9.30 -5.09 9.71
C VAL A 287 7.99 -4.38 9.44
N VAL A 288 7.15 -4.99 8.62
CA VAL A 288 5.86 -4.44 8.18
C VAL A 288 4.75 -5.39 8.54
N VAL A 289 3.69 -4.85 9.13
CA VAL A 289 2.41 -5.52 9.37
C VAL A 289 1.27 -4.59 8.97
N ASP A 290 0.06 -5.14 8.93
CA ASP A 290 -1.18 -4.37 8.82
C ASP A 290 -2.27 -4.99 9.68
N GLY A 291 -3.46 -4.38 9.69
CA GLY A 291 -4.65 -5.00 10.25
C GLY A 291 -5.61 -4.04 10.95
N SER A 292 -6.72 -4.60 11.36
CA SER A 292 -7.83 -3.86 11.98
C SER A 292 -7.68 -3.81 13.50
N SER A 293 -8.39 -2.95 14.23
CA SER A 293 -8.55 -3.05 15.69
C SER A 293 -9.61 -4.09 16.08
N TYR A 294 -10.64 -4.22 15.24
CA TYR A 294 -11.72 -5.19 15.35
C TYR A 294 -11.27 -6.60 14.94
N THR A 295 -12.13 -7.58 15.20
CA THR A 295 -11.89 -8.98 14.80
C THR A 295 -12.21 -9.19 13.32
N LYS A 296 -11.78 -10.30 12.73
CA LYS A 296 -12.11 -10.69 11.35
C LYS A 296 -13.62 -10.75 11.03
N ASP A 297 -14.46 -10.81 12.07
CA ASP A 297 -15.92 -10.85 11.97
C ASP A 297 -16.53 -9.45 12.20
N ASP A 298 -15.72 -8.39 12.08
CA ASP A 298 -16.08 -6.97 12.23
C ASP A 298 -16.55 -6.55 13.64
N ASP A 299 -16.33 -7.41 14.64
CA ASP A 299 -16.70 -7.14 16.02
C ASP A 299 -15.69 -6.21 16.73
N LEU A 300 -16.18 -5.07 17.24
CA LEU A 300 -15.45 -4.14 18.10
C LEU A 300 -15.60 -4.55 19.55
N ILE A 301 -14.66 -5.37 20.02
CA ILE A 301 -14.69 -5.93 21.37
C ILE A 301 -13.53 -5.39 22.24
N PRO A 302 -13.79 -5.04 23.52
CA PRO A 302 -15.11 -4.88 24.13
C PRO A 302 -15.85 -3.62 23.66
N ASP A 303 -15.14 -2.64 23.08
CA ASP A 303 -15.66 -1.42 22.47
C ASP A 303 -14.60 -0.85 21.49
N GLU A 304 -14.96 0.18 20.73
CA GLU A 304 -14.09 0.74 19.69
C GLU A 304 -12.76 1.32 20.21
N PHE A 305 -12.70 1.82 21.45
CA PHE A 305 -11.50 2.41 22.01
C PHE A 305 -10.61 1.35 22.67
N ALA A 306 -11.21 0.36 23.33
CA ALA A 306 -10.49 -0.77 23.91
C ALA A 306 -9.95 -1.74 22.87
N ALA A 307 -10.64 -1.90 21.74
CA ALA A 307 -10.16 -2.71 20.61
C ALA A 307 -8.80 -2.23 20.07
N THR A 308 -8.55 -0.90 20.11
CA THR A 308 -7.25 -0.34 19.66
C THR A 308 -6.05 -0.82 20.48
N ASP A 309 -6.26 -1.33 21.71
CA ASP A 309 -5.18 -1.90 22.54
C ASP A 309 -4.54 -3.14 21.85
N LYS A 310 -5.19 -3.73 20.84
CA LYS A 310 -4.58 -4.74 19.95
C LYS A 310 -3.31 -4.24 19.28
N PHE A 311 -3.31 -3.00 18.77
CA PHE A 311 -2.15 -2.45 18.07
C PHE A 311 -0.91 -2.39 18.97
N THR A 312 -1.08 -2.05 20.25
CA THR A 312 0.02 -2.08 21.23
C THR A 312 0.52 -3.51 21.44
N ALA A 313 -0.38 -4.45 21.73
CA ALA A 313 -0.01 -5.85 22.02
C ALA A 313 0.67 -6.55 20.84
N VAL A 314 0.15 -6.35 19.61
CA VAL A 314 0.75 -6.90 18.39
C VAL A 314 2.11 -6.27 18.13
N SER A 315 2.23 -4.95 18.27
CA SER A 315 3.50 -4.25 18.06
C SER A 315 4.59 -4.72 19.01
N GLU A 316 4.27 -4.89 20.30
CA GLU A 316 5.19 -5.44 21.30
C GLU A 316 5.62 -6.86 20.92
N TRP A 317 4.67 -7.73 20.56
CA TRP A 317 4.94 -9.11 20.14
C TRP A 317 5.87 -9.20 18.93
N VAL A 318 5.66 -8.33 17.93
CA VAL A 318 6.50 -8.25 16.74
C VAL A 318 7.92 -7.81 17.12
N ARG A 319 8.05 -6.72 17.86
CA ARG A 319 9.36 -6.15 18.24
C ARG A 319 10.19 -7.09 19.10
N GLU A 320 9.56 -7.89 19.96
CA GLU A 320 10.24 -8.94 20.72
C GLU A 320 10.89 -10.01 19.84
N ARG A 321 10.36 -10.24 18.63
CA ARG A 321 10.81 -11.29 17.70
C ARG A 321 11.79 -10.82 16.65
N THR A 322 11.77 -9.53 16.32
CA THR A 322 12.53 -8.98 15.19
C THR A 322 13.88 -8.40 15.59
N ALA A 323 14.34 -8.68 16.83
CA ALA A 323 15.65 -8.31 17.33
C ALA A 323 16.00 -6.81 17.18
N GLY A 324 14.98 -5.94 17.30
CA GLY A 324 15.16 -4.48 17.27
C GLY A 324 15.01 -3.84 15.89
N LEU A 325 14.55 -4.57 14.86
CA LEU A 325 14.14 -3.94 13.60
C LEU A 325 12.99 -2.93 13.86
N PRO A 326 13.01 -1.76 13.20
CA PRO A 326 11.89 -0.82 13.24
C PRO A 326 10.59 -1.47 12.76
N LEU A 327 9.48 -1.10 13.38
CA LEU A 327 8.15 -1.65 13.09
C LEU A 327 7.29 -0.63 12.36
N TRP A 328 6.72 -1.05 11.24
CA TRP A 328 5.78 -0.30 10.43
C TRP A 328 4.41 -0.96 10.44
N TRP A 329 3.36 -0.15 10.58
CA TRP A 329 2.00 -0.52 10.20
C TRP A 329 1.71 0.09 8.82
N ALA A 330 1.82 -0.71 7.76
CA ALA A 330 1.60 -0.22 6.39
C ALA A 330 0.14 0.13 6.12
N GLU A 331 -0.78 -0.49 6.87
CA GLU A 331 -2.19 -0.13 6.94
C GLU A 331 -2.70 -0.37 8.36
N TYR A 332 -3.72 0.37 8.77
CA TYR A 332 -4.44 0.12 10.00
C TYR A 332 -5.89 0.59 9.92
N TYR A 333 -6.81 -0.20 10.46
CA TYR A 333 -8.25 0.08 10.40
C TYR A 333 -8.86 0.10 11.79
N VAL A 334 -9.78 1.04 12.04
CA VAL A 334 -10.48 1.13 13.34
C VAL A 334 -11.99 1.13 13.22
N GLU A 335 -12.53 1.54 12.07
CA GLU A 335 -13.95 1.51 11.75
C GLU A 335 -14.21 0.28 10.87
N PRO A 336 -15.05 -0.67 11.33
CA PRO A 336 -15.49 -1.77 10.49
C PRO A 336 -16.24 -1.24 9.28
N ALA A 337 -16.03 -1.88 8.13
CA ALA A 337 -16.69 -1.51 6.90
C ALA A 337 -18.09 -2.12 6.80
N ASP A 338 -18.94 -1.58 5.94
CA ASP A 338 -20.19 -2.23 5.55
C ASP A 338 -19.96 -3.30 4.47
N GLY A 339 -21.05 -3.92 3.98
CA GLY A 339 -20.96 -4.98 2.97
C GLY A 339 -20.41 -4.53 1.61
N ASP A 340 -20.25 -3.23 1.39
CA ASP A 340 -19.68 -2.62 0.18
C ASP A 340 -18.28 -2.00 0.46
N ASP A 341 -17.66 -2.36 1.59
CA ASP A 341 -16.36 -1.86 2.09
C ASP A 341 -16.33 -0.35 2.42
N ASN A 342 -17.51 0.27 2.66
CA ASN A 342 -17.61 1.68 3.05
C ASN A 342 -17.49 1.85 4.57
N ARG A 343 -16.83 2.93 5.00
CA ARG A 343 -16.61 3.29 6.42
C ARG A 343 -17.21 4.65 6.75
N ASP A 344 -18.51 4.82 6.51
CA ASP A 344 -19.24 6.08 6.69
C ASP A 344 -20.21 6.06 7.89
N GLY A 345 -20.30 4.94 8.61
CA GLY A 345 -21.27 4.73 9.69
C GLY A 345 -21.02 5.57 10.94
N TRP A 346 -19.80 6.07 11.16
CA TRP A 346 -19.46 6.92 12.29
C TRP A 346 -19.57 8.42 11.98
N SER A 347 -19.89 9.20 13.01
CA SER A 347 -19.68 10.65 12.96
C SER A 347 -18.19 10.95 12.86
N GLU A 348 -17.84 12.04 12.19
CA GLU A 348 -16.43 12.41 11.98
C GLU A 348 -15.67 12.59 13.30
N ASN A 349 -16.31 13.15 14.34
CA ASN A 349 -15.68 13.26 15.66
C ASN A 349 -15.37 11.89 16.27
N ARG A 350 -16.29 10.93 16.18
CA ARG A 350 -16.06 9.55 16.68
C ARG A 350 -14.92 8.91 15.89
N ARG A 351 -14.94 9.00 14.55
CA ARG A 351 -13.88 8.49 13.67
C ARG A 351 -12.51 9.03 14.03
N VAL A 352 -12.38 10.36 14.11
CA VAL A 352 -11.12 11.03 14.47
C VAL A 352 -10.65 10.61 15.87
N ALA A 353 -11.55 10.45 16.85
CA ALA A 353 -11.19 10.02 18.20
C ALA A 353 -10.64 8.58 18.25
N VAL A 354 -11.29 7.65 17.55
CA VAL A 354 -10.83 6.25 17.52
C VAL A 354 -9.56 6.12 16.69
N GLN A 355 -9.44 6.85 15.57
CA GLN A 355 -8.22 6.93 14.77
C GLN A 355 -7.03 7.47 15.59
N ALA A 356 -7.26 8.54 16.35
CA ALA A 356 -6.24 9.05 17.27
C ALA A 356 -5.83 7.99 18.30
N SER A 357 -6.80 7.23 18.84
CA SER A 357 -6.52 6.14 19.78
C SER A 357 -5.71 5.00 19.14
N GLY A 358 -5.98 4.66 17.87
CA GLY A 358 -5.19 3.71 17.09
C GLY A 358 -3.74 4.16 16.90
N LEU A 359 -3.52 5.41 16.46
CA LEU A 359 -2.19 6.02 16.35
C LEU A 359 -1.43 5.99 17.69
N MET A 360 -2.13 6.33 18.79
CA MET A 360 -1.56 6.28 20.13
C MET A 360 -1.17 4.87 20.56
N ALA A 361 -1.98 3.86 20.20
CA ALA A 361 -1.71 2.47 20.54
C ALA A 361 -0.52 1.91 19.75
N MET A 362 -0.40 2.23 18.45
CA MET A 362 0.76 1.88 17.64
C MET A 362 2.05 2.53 18.18
N ALA A 363 2.00 3.83 18.49
CA ALA A 363 3.12 4.56 19.09
C ALA A 363 3.56 3.94 20.43
N LYS A 364 2.61 3.61 21.32
CA LYS A 364 2.90 2.92 22.60
C LYS A 364 3.52 1.54 22.40
N GLY A 365 3.08 0.82 21.37
CA GLY A 365 3.65 -0.47 20.98
C GLY A 365 5.06 -0.39 20.40
N GLY A 366 5.55 0.82 20.13
CA GLY A 366 6.88 1.07 19.58
C GLY A 366 6.95 0.99 18.06
N ALA A 367 5.82 1.14 17.36
CA ALA A 367 5.84 1.37 15.92
C ALA A 367 6.57 2.69 15.62
N SER A 368 7.46 2.64 14.64
CA SER A 368 8.20 3.80 14.16
C SER A 368 7.52 4.49 12.98
N SER A 369 6.60 3.79 12.30
CA SER A 369 5.89 4.31 11.14
C SER A 369 4.51 3.70 11.01
N GLY A 370 3.59 4.46 10.45
CA GLY A 370 2.19 4.08 10.28
C GLY A 370 1.55 4.84 9.15
N PHE A 371 0.72 4.17 8.34
CA PHE A 371 0.16 4.75 7.12
C PHE A 371 -1.35 4.63 7.08
N TYR A 372 -1.99 5.78 6.90
CA TYR A 372 -3.42 5.89 6.70
C TYR A 372 -3.81 5.50 5.28
N TRP A 373 -4.81 4.65 5.12
CA TRP A 373 -5.29 4.19 3.81
C TRP A 373 -6.35 5.12 3.23
N ASN A 374 -6.33 5.30 1.90
CA ASN A 374 -7.32 6.01 1.09
C ASN A 374 -7.48 7.50 1.44
N PRO A 375 -6.66 8.40 0.84
CA PRO A 375 -6.64 9.80 1.23
C PRO A 375 -7.84 10.60 0.70
N GLU A 376 -8.54 10.11 -0.33
CA GLU A 376 -9.75 10.72 -0.90
C GLU A 376 -10.63 9.71 -1.62
N GLU A 377 -11.87 10.11 -1.93
CA GLU A 377 -12.79 9.41 -2.81
C GLU A 377 -12.73 9.97 -4.25
N GLU A 378 -13.31 9.25 -5.23
CA GLU A 378 -13.30 9.69 -6.64
C GLU A 378 -13.96 11.06 -6.84
N LYS A 379 -15.11 11.27 -6.18
CA LYS A 379 -15.98 12.44 -6.37
C LYS A 379 -16.82 12.71 -5.13
N GLY A 380 -17.34 13.93 -5.07
CA GLY A 380 -18.43 14.29 -4.18
C GLY A 380 -18.01 15.15 -2.98
N PRO A 381 -18.96 15.84 -2.34
CA PRO A 381 -18.65 16.78 -1.26
C PRO A 381 -18.45 16.09 0.10
N GLU A 382 -18.91 14.85 0.25
CA GLU A 382 -18.82 14.06 1.48
C GLU A 382 -17.75 12.98 1.27
N CYS A 383 -16.75 12.96 2.16
CA CYS A 383 -15.61 12.05 2.09
C CYS A 383 -15.24 11.63 3.52
N PRO A 384 -16.05 10.76 4.16
CA PRO A 384 -15.83 10.35 5.56
C PRO A 384 -14.43 9.76 5.74
N GLY A 385 -13.66 10.30 6.70
CA GLY A 385 -12.30 9.83 6.95
C GLY A 385 -11.24 10.25 5.94
N CYS A 386 -11.59 10.87 4.81
CA CYS A 386 -10.59 11.32 3.84
C CYS A 386 -9.66 12.39 4.44
N LEU A 387 -8.46 12.50 3.90
CA LEU A 387 -7.50 13.55 4.26
C LEU A 387 -7.92 14.90 3.66
N TRP A 388 -8.48 14.88 2.45
CA TRP A 388 -9.00 16.06 1.78
C TRP A 388 -10.25 15.74 0.95
N SER A 389 -10.99 16.78 0.57
CA SER A 389 -12.12 16.60 -0.35
C SER A 389 -11.64 16.23 -1.75
N PRO A 390 -12.39 15.40 -2.50
CA PRO A 390 -12.02 14.97 -3.85
C PRO A 390 -11.60 16.13 -4.77
N THR A 391 -10.56 15.92 -5.57
CA THR A 391 -9.99 16.94 -6.46
C THR A 391 -10.70 17.06 -7.82
N ASP A 392 -11.80 16.33 -8.03
CA ASP A 392 -12.55 16.30 -9.30
C ASP A 392 -13.14 17.67 -9.70
N THR A 393 -13.30 18.57 -8.73
CA THR A 393 -13.75 19.95 -8.95
C THR A 393 -12.73 20.99 -8.48
N LYS A 394 -12.80 22.21 -9.01
CA LYS A 394 -11.93 23.33 -8.62
C LYS A 394 -11.97 23.71 -7.12
N ASP A 395 -13.09 23.39 -6.46
CA ASP A 395 -13.34 23.70 -5.05
C ASP A 395 -12.94 22.49 -4.16
N GLY A 396 -12.47 21.39 -4.77
CA GLY A 396 -11.90 20.21 -4.12
C GLY A 396 -10.51 20.44 -3.52
N GLY A 397 -9.93 19.43 -2.87
CA GLY A 397 -8.62 19.53 -2.20
C GLY A 397 -8.65 20.30 -0.87
N GLU A 398 -9.83 20.48 -0.27
CA GLU A 398 -9.97 21.10 1.04
C GLU A 398 -9.56 20.11 2.13
N SER A 399 -8.76 20.56 3.10
CA SER A 399 -8.34 19.72 4.22
C SER A 399 -9.54 19.25 5.04
N LEU A 400 -9.52 17.98 5.42
CA LEU A 400 -10.50 17.37 6.31
C LEU A 400 -9.87 17.02 7.67
N PRO A 401 -10.68 16.69 8.70
CA PRO A 401 -10.20 16.47 10.06
C PRO A 401 -9.11 15.39 10.18
N MET A 402 -9.18 14.33 9.38
CA MET A 402 -8.17 13.26 9.38
C MET A 402 -6.78 13.73 8.93
N TYR A 403 -6.68 14.65 7.96
CA TYR A 403 -5.40 15.29 7.63
C TYR A 403 -4.84 16.09 8.81
N GLY A 404 -5.70 16.83 9.51
CA GLY A 404 -5.30 17.59 10.70
C GLY A 404 -4.79 16.70 11.83
N LEU A 405 -5.41 15.54 12.04
CA LEU A 405 -4.94 14.53 13.00
C LEU A 405 -3.58 13.96 12.58
N LEU A 406 -3.49 13.42 11.37
CA LEU A 406 -2.32 12.69 10.88
C LEU A 406 -1.08 13.60 10.77
N SER A 407 -1.22 14.77 10.12
CA SER A 407 -0.11 15.71 9.94
C SER A 407 0.43 16.23 11.26
N ARG A 408 -0.46 16.50 12.23
CA ARG A 408 -0.04 16.93 13.57
C ARG A 408 0.57 15.82 14.39
N PHE A 409 0.04 14.60 14.30
CA PHE A 409 0.64 13.43 14.96
C PHE A 409 2.07 13.20 14.45
N SER A 410 2.29 13.38 13.14
CA SER A 410 3.61 13.29 12.51
C SER A 410 4.59 14.36 13.02
N GLU A 411 4.12 15.60 13.21
CA GLU A 411 4.93 16.71 13.73
C GLU A 411 5.27 16.56 15.23
N GLU A 412 4.28 16.21 16.05
CA GLU A 412 4.41 16.22 17.51
C GLU A 412 5.08 14.92 18.00
N PHE A 413 4.86 13.79 17.32
CA PHE A 413 5.39 12.47 17.69
C PHE A 413 6.18 11.79 16.54
N PRO A 414 7.25 12.41 16.02
CA PRO A 414 8.07 11.83 14.96
C PRO A 414 8.82 10.57 15.43
N PRO A 415 9.42 9.79 14.51
CA PRO A 415 10.32 8.71 14.88
C PRO A 415 11.37 9.12 15.93
N GLY A 416 11.58 8.24 16.92
CA GLY A 416 12.52 8.49 18.02
C GLY A 416 11.93 9.28 19.20
N THR A 417 10.65 9.68 19.16
CA THR A 417 9.97 10.27 20.32
C THR A 417 10.07 9.37 21.54
N THR A 418 10.48 9.97 22.67
CA THR A 418 10.47 9.31 23.97
C THR A 418 9.17 9.69 24.68
N TYR A 419 8.27 8.73 24.85
CA TYR A 419 6.99 8.96 25.49
C TYR A 419 7.10 8.99 27.01
N GLU A 420 6.30 9.86 27.64
CA GLU A 420 6.23 10.03 29.09
C GLU A 420 4.84 9.72 29.63
N THR A 421 4.78 9.26 30.88
CA THR A 421 3.52 9.14 31.60
C THR A 421 3.19 10.47 32.27
N VAL A 422 2.04 11.03 31.92
CA VAL A 422 1.49 12.22 32.58
C VAL A 422 0.43 11.85 33.61
N SER A 423 0.16 12.76 34.54
CA SER A 423 -0.89 12.56 35.54
C SER A 423 -2.29 12.64 34.90
N VAL A 424 -3.17 11.73 35.30
CA VAL A 424 -4.59 11.69 34.91
C VAL A 424 -5.40 11.48 36.19
N ALA A 425 -6.35 12.37 36.47
CA ALA A 425 -7.21 12.23 37.63
C ALA A 425 -7.95 10.88 37.62
N ALA A 426 -8.16 10.30 38.80
CA ALA A 426 -8.65 8.93 38.93
C ALA A 426 -10.01 8.71 38.23
N ASP A 427 -10.90 9.69 38.33
CA ASP A 427 -12.24 9.64 37.73
C ASP A 427 -12.22 9.81 36.20
N ASP A 428 -11.12 10.35 35.63
CA ASP A 428 -10.96 10.57 34.19
C ASP A 428 -10.30 9.39 33.47
N LYS A 429 -9.50 8.57 34.17
CA LYS A 429 -8.81 7.41 33.58
C LYS A 429 -9.67 6.50 32.69
N PRO A 430 -10.93 6.16 33.03
CA PRO A 430 -11.76 5.33 32.15
C PRO A 430 -12.38 6.10 30.97
N ASN A 431 -12.34 7.43 30.98
CA ASN A 431 -13.05 8.30 30.04
C ASN A 431 -12.13 8.95 28.99
N VAL A 432 -10.80 8.81 29.15
CA VAL A 432 -9.83 9.39 28.24
C VAL A 432 -8.73 8.42 27.82
N ARG A 433 -8.21 8.60 26.60
CA ARG A 433 -6.88 8.10 26.21
C ARG A 433 -5.89 9.25 26.24
N VAL A 434 -4.66 8.98 26.70
CA VAL A 434 -3.58 9.97 26.75
C VAL A 434 -2.27 9.40 26.20
N LEU A 435 -1.55 10.21 25.43
CA LEU A 435 -0.18 10.00 24.95
C LEU A 435 0.56 11.33 25.10
N ALA A 436 1.78 11.30 25.61
CA ALA A 436 2.56 12.50 25.84
C ALA A 436 4.05 12.25 25.58
N ASP A 437 4.75 13.30 25.18
CA ASP A 437 6.21 13.43 25.26
C ASP A 437 6.53 14.66 26.14
N ASP A 438 7.75 15.16 26.08
CA ASP A 438 8.20 16.34 26.83
C ASP A 438 7.62 17.68 26.32
N ARG A 439 6.96 17.70 25.16
CA ARG A 439 6.48 18.93 24.48
C ARG A 439 4.97 18.96 24.23
N ALA A 440 4.34 17.81 24.08
CA ALA A 440 2.95 17.69 23.67
C ALA A 440 2.21 16.62 24.48
N VAL A 441 0.91 16.86 24.71
CA VAL A 441 -0.03 15.86 25.23
C VAL A 441 -1.21 15.75 24.28
N LEU A 442 -1.46 14.55 23.77
CA LEU A 442 -2.66 14.18 23.03
C LEU A 442 -3.65 13.52 23.99
N VAL A 443 -4.85 14.09 24.09
CA VAL A 443 -5.95 13.61 24.91
C VAL A 443 -7.17 13.33 24.04
N VAL A 444 -7.77 12.16 24.18
CA VAL A 444 -8.99 11.75 23.47
C VAL A 444 -10.08 11.50 24.50
N ASN A 445 -11.24 12.15 24.35
CA ASN A 445 -12.44 11.80 25.11
C ASN A 445 -13.09 10.55 24.46
N THR A 446 -13.29 9.49 25.23
CA THR A 446 -13.87 8.23 24.72
C THR A 446 -15.39 8.18 24.80
N LEU A 447 -16.04 9.24 25.26
CA LEU A 447 -17.48 9.28 25.50
C LEU A 447 -18.22 10.16 24.50
N ASP A 448 -19.44 9.74 24.12
CA ASP A 448 -20.40 10.55 23.34
C ASP A 448 -21.09 11.65 24.18
N ARG A 449 -20.30 12.33 25.02
CA ARG A 449 -20.78 13.47 25.82
C ARG A 449 -19.62 14.35 26.23
N LYS A 450 -19.98 15.59 26.59
CA LYS A 450 -19.03 16.52 27.18
C LYS A 450 -18.51 16.00 28.53
N ILE A 451 -17.20 16.14 28.77
CA ILE A 451 -16.53 15.88 30.04
C ILE A 451 -15.71 17.08 30.50
N SER A 452 -15.28 17.06 31.76
CA SER A 452 -14.29 17.98 32.31
C SER A 452 -13.14 17.12 32.84
N ALA A 453 -11.98 17.19 32.20
CA ALA A 453 -10.83 16.33 32.47
C ALA A 453 -9.72 17.11 33.18
N ASP A 454 -9.00 16.45 34.09
CA ASP A 454 -7.78 16.96 34.73
C ASP A 454 -6.59 16.08 34.34
N ILE A 455 -5.79 16.60 33.40
CA ILE A 455 -4.67 15.91 32.75
C ILE A 455 -3.42 16.79 32.84
N ASP A 456 -2.31 16.20 33.29
CA ASP A 456 -1.03 16.87 33.51
C ASP A 456 -1.15 18.15 34.36
N GLY A 457 -2.01 18.10 35.39
CA GLY A 457 -2.29 19.23 36.30
C GLY A 457 -3.11 20.37 35.67
N SER A 458 -3.63 20.17 34.46
CA SER A 458 -4.46 21.13 33.74
C SER A 458 -5.90 20.63 33.63
N LYS A 459 -6.85 21.44 34.12
CA LYS A 459 -8.28 21.16 34.03
C LYS A 459 -8.92 21.86 32.82
N PHE A 460 -9.63 21.12 32.00
CA PHE A 460 -10.33 21.66 30.82
C PHE A 460 -11.55 20.82 30.43
N ASP A 461 -12.44 21.43 29.66
CA ASP A 461 -13.59 20.74 29.10
C ASP A 461 -13.26 20.13 27.73
N MET A 462 -13.91 19.01 27.43
CA MET A 462 -13.85 18.31 26.15
C MET A 462 -15.26 17.96 25.69
N GLY A 463 -15.61 18.24 24.43
CA GLY A 463 -16.84 17.79 23.78
C GLY A 463 -16.87 16.27 23.56
N ALA A 464 -18.01 15.77 23.12
CA ALA A 464 -18.17 14.35 22.74
C ALA A 464 -17.13 13.95 21.71
N TYR A 465 -16.36 12.90 21.99
CA TYR A 465 -15.27 12.42 21.14
C TYR A 465 -14.23 13.48 20.73
N GLU A 466 -14.06 14.55 21.51
CA GLU A 466 -13.06 15.57 21.18
C GLU A 466 -11.64 14.98 21.28
N VAL A 467 -10.81 15.28 20.28
CA VAL A 467 -9.36 15.10 20.31
C VAL A 467 -8.72 16.44 20.63
N LYS A 468 -7.98 16.51 21.73
CA LYS A 468 -7.37 17.74 22.23
C LYS A 468 -5.87 17.59 22.37
N TRP A 469 -5.15 18.60 21.88
CA TRP A 469 -3.71 18.71 22.02
C TRP A 469 -3.36 19.81 23.02
N LEU A 470 -2.47 19.50 23.97
CA LEU A 470 -1.91 20.44 24.93
C LEU A 470 -0.42 20.61 24.64
N LYS A 471 0.10 21.82 24.86
CA LYS A 471 1.55 22.09 24.86
C LYS A 471 2.08 21.97 26.29
N ARG A 472 3.28 21.44 26.44
CA ARG A 472 4.00 21.33 27.71
C ARG A 472 5.10 22.37 27.83
#